data_AF-A0A3B8UG30-F1
#
_entry.id   AF-A0A3B8UG30-F1
#
_cell.length_a   1.000
_cell.length_b   1.000
_cell.length_c   1.000
_cell.angle_alpha   90.00
_cell.angle_beta   90.00
_cell.angle_gamma   90.00
#
_symmetry.space_group_name_H-M   'P 1'
#
loop_
_entity.id
_entity.type
_entity.pdbx_description
1 polymer ?
#
loop_
_entity_poly.entity_id
_entity_poly.type
_entity_poly.pdbx_seq_one_letter_code
_entity_poly.pdbx_strand_id
1 'polypeptide(L)'
;TLSDIQSSTQLVQDYKVLVTSLPVVEQVIRNLDLDMEADDLVSKIKCEIESDSRVLQVTVTDPDPERAKEIVDAVADISAKQITSVMQIEGVNVIEYGRVATSPSSPNVKKNTVLGAAVGVVLAIAVLVVKFLLDDTIKSSEDVERYLGITNLSLIPLTEEEYNGHSSSKKKKKRK
;
A
#
# COMPACT_ATOMS: atom_id res chain seq x y z
N THR A 1 30.89 -19.08 23.68
CA THR A 1 30.37 -17.83 24.27
C THR A 1 29.06 -17.44 23.58
N LEU A 2 28.03 -18.31 23.67
CA LEU A 2 26.68 -17.99 23.17
C LEU A 2 26.02 -16.89 24.02
N SER A 3 26.34 -16.86 25.32
CA SER A 3 25.83 -15.89 26.29
C SER A 3 26.29 -14.45 26.02
N ASP A 4 27.50 -14.24 25.49
CA ASP A 4 28.01 -12.91 25.15
C ASP A 4 27.29 -12.33 23.92
N ILE A 5 26.98 -13.19 22.95
CA ILE A 5 26.23 -12.81 21.74
C ILE A 5 24.77 -12.46 22.11
N GLN A 6 24.13 -13.28 22.96
CA GLN A 6 22.78 -13.00 23.47
C GLN A 6 22.70 -11.71 24.30
N SER A 7 23.71 -11.43 25.14
CA SER A 7 23.74 -10.18 25.92
C SER A 7 23.92 -8.94 25.03
N SER A 8 24.73 -9.04 23.98
CA SER A 8 24.97 -7.91 23.06
C SER A 8 23.76 -7.55 22.18
N THR A 9 22.88 -8.51 21.87
CA THR A 9 21.64 -8.27 21.13
C THR A 9 20.54 -7.71 22.03
N GLN A 10 20.55 -8.03 23.33
CA GLN A 10 19.64 -7.43 24.33
C GLN A 10 19.90 -5.92 24.54
N LEU A 11 21.16 -5.49 24.60
CA LEU A 11 21.49 -4.07 24.79
C LEU A 11 20.93 -3.16 23.67
N VAL A 12 20.92 -3.63 22.43
CA VAL A 12 20.40 -2.84 21.30
C VAL A 12 18.86 -2.78 21.35
N GLN A 13 18.19 -3.81 21.88
CA GLN A 13 16.75 -3.77 22.13
C GLN A 13 16.41 -2.75 23.23
N ASP A 14 17.21 -2.66 24.28
CA ASP A 14 17.02 -1.67 25.34
C ASP A 14 17.22 -0.24 24.80
N TYR A 15 18.21 -0.04 23.92
CA TYR A 15 18.43 1.25 23.26
C TYR A 15 17.23 1.68 22.41
N LYS A 16 16.59 0.75 21.69
CA LYS A 16 15.37 1.03 20.93
C LYS A 16 14.23 1.56 21.82
N VAL A 17 14.09 1.03 23.04
CA VAL A 17 13.09 1.52 24.01
C VAL A 17 13.44 2.93 24.47
N LEU A 18 14.72 3.22 24.70
CA LEU A 18 15.16 4.55 25.12
C LEU A 18 14.94 5.62 24.05
N VAL A 19 15.17 5.31 22.77
CA VAL A 19 14.92 6.26 21.66
C VAL A 19 13.46 6.68 21.57
N THR A 20 12.53 5.79 21.91
CA THR A 20 11.08 6.05 21.86
C THR A 20 10.50 6.45 23.21
N SER A 21 11.35 6.74 24.20
CA SER A 21 10.90 7.11 25.55
C SER A 21 10.36 8.54 25.60
N LEU A 22 9.38 8.78 26.47
CA LEU A 22 8.75 10.10 26.67
C LEU A 22 9.77 11.25 26.85
N PRO A 23 10.84 11.13 27.67
CA PRO A 23 11.79 12.21 27.85
C PRO A 23 12.48 12.65 26.55
N VAL A 24 12.79 11.70 25.66
CA VAL A 24 13.42 11.99 24.35
C VAL A 24 12.41 12.69 23.44
N VAL A 25 11.23 12.11 23.30
CA VAL A 25 10.18 12.56 22.37
C VAL A 25 9.70 13.97 22.76
N GLU A 26 9.42 14.21 24.04
CA GLU A 26 9.02 15.53 24.50
C GLU A 26 10.12 16.58 24.31
N GLN A 27 11.39 16.19 24.49
CA GLN A 27 12.50 17.11 24.29
C GLN A 27 12.68 17.46 22.81
N VAL A 28 12.41 16.52 21.89
CA VAL A 28 12.37 16.80 20.44
C VAL A 28 11.25 17.79 20.13
N ILE A 29 10.04 17.54 20.65
CA ILE A 29 8.87 18.42 20.46
C ILE A 29 9.16 19.84 20.93
N ARG A 30 9.76 19.99 22.12
CA ARG A 30 10.13 21.30 22.67
C ARG A 30 11.23 21.99 21.88
N ASN A 31 12.23 21.25 21.38
CA ASN A 31 13.35 21.84 20.66
C ASN A 31 12.97 22.35 19.26
N LEU A 32 12.01 21.67 18.62
CA LEU A 32 11.55 21.99 17.26
C LEU A 32 10.21 22.74 17.24
N ASP A 33 9.67 23.10 18.42
CA ASP A 33 8.37 23.78 18.60
C ASP A 33 7.23 23.10 17.81
N LEU A 34 7.14 21.77 17.93
CA LEU A 34 6.18 20.98 17.18
C LEU A 34 4.80 21.04 17.84
N ASP A 35 3.78 21.38 17.05
CA ASP A 35 2.38 21.34 17.47
C ASP A 35 1.82 19.91 17.35
N MET A 36 2.30 19.00 18.20
CA MET A 36 1.82 17.61 18.31
C MET A 36 2.10 17.02 19.69
N GLU A 37 1.34 15.97 20.05
CA GLU A 37 1.58 15.24 21.30
C GLU A 37 2.72 14.21 21.16
N ALA A 38 3.26 13.77 22.30
CA ALA A 38 4.33 12.77 22.33
C ALA A 38 3.93 11.46 21.64
N ASP A 39 2.70 11.00 21.85
CA ASP A 39 2.20 9.76 21.25
C ASP A 39 2.12 9.85 19.72
N ASP A 40 1.77 11.03 19.18
CA ASP A 40 1.76 11.28 17.74
C ASP A 40 3.16 11.16 17.16
N LEU A 41 4.16 11.73 17.82
CA LEU A 41 5.55 11.65 17.37
C LEU A 41 6.09 10.22 17.49
N VAL A 42 5.77 9.48 18.56
CA VAL A 42 6.13 8.06 18.69
C VAL A 42 5.57 7.23 17.53
N SER A 43 4.31 7.49 17.13
CA SER A 43 3.68 6.77 16.02
C SER A 43 4.38 6.99 14.66
N LYS A 44 5.06 8.13 14.51
CA LYS A 44 5.84 8.50 13.30
C LYS A 44 7.27 7.96 13.31
N ILE A 45 7.79 7.59 14.49
CA ILE A 45 9.15 7.07 14.66
C ILE A 45 9.14 5.56 14.48
N LYS A 46 9.95 5.07 13.55
CA LYS A 46 10.21 3.65 13.35
C LYS A 46 11.68 3.36 13.69
N CYS A 47 11.89 2.51 14.68
CA CYS A 47 13.23 2.06 15.07
C CYS A 47 13.43 0.59 14.70
N GLU A 48 14.44 0.30 13.89
CA GLU A 48 14.83 -1.04 13.45
C GLU A 48 16.28 -1.31 13.79
N ILE A 49 16.57 -2.56 14.15
CA ILE A 49 17.93 -3.00 14.45
C ILE A 49 18.40 -3.76 13.23
N GLU A 50 19.53 -3.33 12.66
CA GLU A 50 20.14 -4.03 11.54
C GLU A 50 20.69 -5.38 12.04
N SER A 51 20.21 -6.47 11.43
CA SER A 51 20.48 -7.86 11.84
C SER A 51 21.98 -8.11 12.02
N ASP A 52 22.35 -8.77 13.12
CA ASP A 52 23.75 -9.08 13.50
C ASP A 52 24.68 -7.86 13.65
N SER A 53 24.12 -6.66 13.80
CA SER A 53 24.89 -5.43 14.02
C SER A 53 24.49 -4.71 15.32
N ARG A 54 25.34 -3.78 15.76
CA ARG A 54 25.03 -2.84 16.85
C ARG A 54 24.55 -1.49 16.33
N VAL A 55 23.94 -1.49 15.13
CA VAL A 55 23.44 -0.29 14.47
C VAL A 55 21.93 -0.22 14.67
N LEU A 56 21.49 0.90 15.23
CA LEU A 56 20.08 1.26 15.35
C LEU A 56 19.72 2.21 14.22
N GLN A 57 18.78 1.79 13.37
CA GLN A 57 18.22 2.65 12.34
C GLN A 57 16.96 3.32 12.88
N VAL A 58 16.94 4.65 12.83
CA VAL A 58 15.79 5.47 13.20
C VAL A 58 15.24 6.12 11.94
N THR A 59 13.95 5.93 11.69
CA THR A 59 13.24 6.52 10.55
C THR A 59 12.07 7.34 11.08
N VAL A 60 11.91 8.56 10.58
CA VAL A 60 10.76 9.42 10.90
C VAL A 60 9.94 9.61 9.62
N THR A 61 8.62 9.45 9.73
CA THR A 61 7.70 9.74 8.63
C THR A 61 6.92 11.02 8.92
N ASP A 62 7.04 12.01 8.04
CA ASP A 62 6.28 13.26 8.13
C ASP A 62 5.84 13.73 6.74
N PRO A 63 4.71 14.48 6.62
CA PRO A 63 4.29 15.05 5.34
C PRO A 63 5.31 16.00 4.71
N ASP A 64 6.10 16.69 5.52
CA ASP A 64 7.14 17.59 5.05
C ASP A 64 8.52 16.89 5.12
N PRO A 65 9.23 16.70 3.98
CA PRO A 65 10.50 16.01 3.95
C PRO A 65 11.64 16.78 4.66
N GLU A 66 11.57 18.11 4.75
CA GLU A 66 12.54 18.92 5.51
C GLU A 66 12.31 18.73 7.01
N ARG A 67 11.05 18.85 7.44
CA ARG A 67 10.68 18.61 8.84
C ARG A 67 10.99 17.18 9.29
N ALA A 68 10.76 16.18 8.43
CA ALA A 68 11.11 14.79 8.73
C ALA A 68 12.61 14.63 9.03
N LYS A 69 13.45 15.33 8.27
CA LYS A 69 14.90 15.35 8.49
C LYS A 69 15.24 16.01 9.84
N GLU A 70 14.70 17.19 10.10
CA GLU A 70 14.97 17.92 11.35
C GLU A 70 14.58 17.10 12.58
N ILE A 71 13.43 16.43 12.52
CA ILE A 71 12.96 15.56 13.60
C ILE A 71 13.90 14.37 13.79
N VAL A 72 14.30 13.65 12.73
CA VAL A 72 15.18 12.47 12.89
C VAL A 72 16.57 12.88 13.40
N ASP A 73 17.09 14.02 12.96
CA ASP A 73 18.36 14.58 13.43
C ASP A 73 18.29 14.92 14.93
N ALA A 74 17.21 15.61 15.35
CA ALA A 74 16.99 15.94 16.76
C ALA A 74 16.79 14.68 17.62
N VAL A 75 16.04 13.68 17.13
CA VAL A 75 15.86 12.39 17.81
C VAL A 75 17.20 11.70 18.00
N ALA A 76 18.06 11.67 16.97
CA ALA A 76 19.38 11.05 17.07
C ALA A 76 20.26 11.72 18.16
N ASP A 77 20.33 13.05 18.16
CA ASP A 77 21.13 13.82 19.12
C ASP A 77 20.65 13.68 20.56
N ILE A 78 19.34 13.78 20.77
CA ILE A 78 18.73 13.70 22.10
C ILE A 78 18.82 12.27 22.62
N SER A 79 18.55 11.28 21.77
CA SER A 79 18.67 9.87 22.13
C SER A 79 20.10 9.52 22.53
N ALA A 80 21.11 9.98 21.80
CA ALA A 80 22.51 9.74 22.15
C ALA A 80 22.83 10.27 23.55
N LYS A 81 22.40 11.50 23.87
CA LYS A 81 22.56 12.10 25.21
C LYS A 81 21.83 11.31 26.30
N GLN A 82 20.58 10.93 26.04
CA GLN A 82 19.77 10.20 27.01
C GLN A 82 20.33 8.81 27.29
N ILE A 83 20.77 8.08 26.25
CA ILE A 83 21.35 6.74 26.39
C ILE A 83 22.66 6.83 27.18
N THR A 84 23.54 7.77 26.85
CA THR A 84 24.79 8.01 27.61
C THR A 84 24.50 8.33 29.08
N SER A 85 23.47 9.14 29.36
CA SER A 85 23.11 9.52 30.73
C SER A 85 22.49 8.37 31.54
N VAL A 86 21.63 7.55 30.92
CA VAL A 86 20.90 6.47 31.63
C VAL A 86 21.78 5.24 31.80
N MET A 87 22.53 4.87 30.76
CA MET A 87 23.34 3.65 30.76
C MET A 87 24.77 3.86 31.28
N GLN A 88 25.17 5.11 31.56
CA GLN A 88 26.49 5.47 32.08
C GLN A 88 27.65 4.91 31.23
N ILE A 89 27.48 4.92 29.92
CA ILE A 89 28.49 4.45 28.95
C ILE A 89 29.30 5.62 28.38
N GLU A 90 30.49 5.34 27.85
CA GLU A 90 31.43 6.36 27.36
C GLU A 90 30.89 7.18 26.17
N GLY A 91 29.98 6.62 25.36
CA GLY A 91 29.35 7.38 24.30
C GLY A 91 28.58 6.53 23.30
N VAL A 92 27.48 7.09 22.79
CA VAL A 92 26.80 6.63 21.57
C VAL A 92 27.20 7.58 20.45
N ASN A 93 27.65 7.03 19.32
CA ASN A 93 28.02 7.82 18.15
C ASN A 93 26.90 7.78 17.11
N VAL A 94 26.50 8.95 16.64
CA VAL A 94 25.63 9.08 15.46
C VAL A 94 26.48 8.83 14.22
N ILE A 95 26.18 7.73 13.52
CA ILE A 95 26.95 7.31 12.33
C ILE A 95 26.57 8.15 11.10
N GLU A 96 25.27 8.41 10.95
CA GLU A 96 24.72 9.15 9.82
C GLU A 96 23.51 9.98 10.29
N TYR A 97 23.39 11.20 9.77
CA TYR A 97 22.24 12.07 9.97
C TYR A 97 21.16 11.82 8.90
N GLY A 98 19.95 12.26 9.18
CA GLY A 98 18.82 12.22 8.28
C GLY A 98 19.11 12.86 6.93
N ARG A 99 18.62 12.21 5.87
CA ARG A 99 18.62 12.76 4.52
C ARG A 99 17.21 13.18 4.16
N VAL A 100 17.07 14.34 3.53
CA VAL A 100 15.78 14.80 2.98
C VAL A 100 15.27 13.77 1.98
N ALA A 101 14.04 13.31 2.17
CA ALA A 101 13.43 12.30 1.31
C ALA A 101 13.20 12.88 -0.10
N THR A 102 13.70 12.20 -1.13
CA THR A 102 13.52 12.60 -2.54
C THR A 102 12.26 12.01 -3.17
N SER A 103 11.62 11.05 -2.51
CA SER A 103 10.39 10.41 -2.97
C SER A 103 9.50 10.05 -1.79
N PRO A 104 8.17 10.08 -1.97
CA PRO A 104 7.23 9.77 -0.89
C PRO A 104 7.28 8.28 -0.51
N SER A 105 7.28 8.00 0.79
CA SER A 105 7.24 6.63 1.31
C SER A 105 5.87 5.95 1.11
N SER A 106 4.81 6.75 1.00
CA SER A 106 3.44 6.29 0.79
C SER A 106 2.57 7.38 0.13
N PRO A 107 1.42 7.03 -0.47
CA PRO A 107 0.95 5.69 -0.80
C PRO A 107 1.65 5.09 -2.02
N ASN A 108 1.79 3.76 -2.06
CA ASN A 108 2.38 3.07 -3.21
C ASN A 108 1.37 2.98 -4.36
N VAL A 109 1.39 3.97 -5.25
CA VAL A 109 0.46 4.09 -6.38
C VAL A 109 0.37 2.82 -7.22
N LYS A 110 1.50 2.10 -7.43
CA LYS A 110 1.52 0.88 -8.24
C LYS A 110 0.75 -0.25 -7.56
N LYS A 111 1.04 -0.52 -6.28
CA LYS A 111 0.34 -1.55 -5.50
C LYS A 111 -1.16 -1.24 -5.40
N ASN A 112 -1.50 0.01 -5.09
CA ASN A 112 -2.89 0.43 -4.96
C ASN A 112 -3.65 0.34 -6.29
N THR A 113 -3.00 0.66 -7.41
CA THR A 113 -3.59 0.52 -8.75
C THR A 113 -3.85 -0.94 -9.10
N VAL A 114 -2.91 -1.84 -8.84
CA VAL A 114 -3.08 -3.28 -9.09
C VAL A 114 -4.22 -3.84 -8.23
N LEU A 115 -4.26 -3.48 -6.95
CA LEU A 115 -5.33 -3.90 -6.06
C LEU A 115 -6.70 -3.36 -6.51
N GLY A 116 -6.76 -2.07 -6.87
CA GLY A 116 -7.98 -1.44 -7.40
C GLY A 116 -8.45 -2.09 -8.70
N ALA A 117 -7.54 -2.42 -9.62
CA ALA A 117 -7.87 -3.12 -10.86
C ALA A 117 -8.41 -4.53 -10.60
N ALA A 118 -7.80 -5.28 -9.67
CA ALA A 118 -8.29 -6.61 -9.30
C ALA A 118 -9.71 -6.55 -8.73
N VAL A 119 -9.98 -5.63 -7.80
CA VAL A 119 -11.32 -5.41 -7.25
C VAL A 119 -12.30 -4.96 -8.34
N GLY A 120 -11.86 -4.09 -9.24
CA GLY A 120 -12.66 -3.62 -10.38
C GLY A 120 -13.08 -4.76 -11.32
N VAL A 121 -12.20 -5.70 -11.61
CA VAL A 121 -12.53 -6.89 -12.44
C VAL A 121 -13.57 -7.76 -11.74
N VAL A 122 -13.40 -8.02 -10.44
CA VAL A 122 -14.36 -8.81 -9.66
C VAL A 122 -15.74 -8.13 -9.67
N LEU A 123 -15.80 -6.82 -9.47
CA LEU A 123 -17.04 -6.05 -9.55
C LEU A 123 -17.65 -6.07 -10.96
N ALA A 124 -16.85 -5.95 -12.00
CA ALA A 124 -17.33 -6.01 -13.38
C ALA A 124 -17.97 -7.36 -13.71
N ILE A 125 -17.35 -8.47 -13.27
CA ILE A 125 -17.91 -9.81 -13.41
C ILE A 125 -19.22 -9.93 -12.61
N ALA A 126 -19.24 -9.46 -11.37
CA ALA A 126 -20.45 -9.50 -10.55
C ALA A 126 -21.62 -8.74 -11.21
N VAL A 127 -21.36 -7.54 -11.73
CA VAL A 127 -22.36 -6.76 -12.46
C VAL A 127 -22.81 -7.50 -13.73
N LEU A 128 -21.90 -8.10 -14.48
CA LEU A 128 -22.23 -8.86 -15.69
C LEU A 128 -23.12 -10.06 -15.36
N VAL A 129 -22.80 -10.81 -14.30
CA VAL A 129 -23.60 -11.95 -13.82
C VAL A 129 -24.99 -11.47 -13.39
N VAL A 130 -25.10 -10.39 -12.62
CA VAL A 130 -26.40 -9.82 -12.25
C VAL A 130 -27.19 -9.43 -13.49
N LYS A 131 -26.58 -8.74 -14.47
CA LYS A 131 -27.26 -8.40 -15.71
C LYS A 131 -27.66 -9.61 -16.55
N PHE A 132 -26.88 -10.68 -16.51
CA PHE A 132 -27.19 -11.94 -17.19
C PHE A 132 -28.35 -12.68 -16.51
N LEU A 133 -28.39 -12.72 -15.18
CA LEU A 133 -29.48 -13.35 -14.42
C LEU A 133 -30.80 -12.59 -14.52
N LEU A 134 -30.75 -11.27 -14.72
CA LEU A 134 -31.92 -10.42 -14.96
C LEU A 134 -32.28 -10.30 -16.46
N ASP A 135 -31.60 -11.01 -17.35
CA ASP A 135 -31.90 -11.01 -18.78
C ASP A 135 -32.94 -12.10 -19.10
N ASP A 136 -34.20 -11.69 -19.33
CA ASP A 136 -35.32 -12.57 -19.66
C ASP A 136 -35.39 -12.95 -21.17
N THR A 137 -34.32 -12.73 -21.93
CA THR A 137 -34.31 -13.01 -23.38
C THR A 137 -34.05 -14.49 -23.67
N ILE A 138 -34.88 -15.11 -24.51
CA ILE A 138 -34.67 -16.48 -25.02
C ILE A 138 -33.56 -16.45 -26.09
N LYS A 139 -32.43 -17.11 -25.83
CA LYS A 139 -31.26 -17.09 -26.72
C LYS A 139 -30.79 -18.46 -27.18
N SER A 140 -31.13 -19.50 -26.43
CA SER A 140 -30.78 -20.89 -26.74
C SER A 140 -32.01 -21.75 -26.98
N SER A 141 -31.80 -22.87 -27.65
CA SER A 141 -32.83 -23.90 -27.86
C SER A 141 -33.32 -24.45 -26.52
N GLU A 142 -32.43 -24.61 -25.55
CA GLU A 142 -32.77 -25.01 -24.18
C GLU A 142 -33.68 -23.98 -23.48
N ASP A 143 -33.48 -22.68 -23.71
CA ASP A 143 -34.36 -21.64 -23.16
C ASP A 143 -35.80 -21.81 -23.70
N VAL A 144 -35.97 -22.10 -24.99
CA VAL A 144 -37.28 -22.33 -25.62
C VAL A 144 -37.99 -23.52 -24.95
N GLU A 145 -37.30 -24.64 -24.75
CA GLU A 145 -37.86 -25.81 -24.08
C GLU A 145 -38.26 -25.51 -22.64
N ARG A 146 -37.40 -24.77 -21.90
CA ARG A 146 -37.61 -24.44 -20.49
C ARG A 146 -38.77 -23.46 -20.27
N TYR A 147 -38.94 -22.47 -21.15
CA TYR A 147 -40.01 -21.47 -21.02
C TYR A 147 -41.35 -21.93 -21.60
N LEU A 148 -41.34 -22.70 -22.70
CA LEU A 148 -42.56 -23.14 -23.39
C LEU A 148 -42.99 -24.56 -23.01
N GLY A 149 -42.13 -25.35 -22.35
CA GLY A 149 -42.43 -26.71 -21.91
C GLY A 149 -42.56 -27.73 -23.05
N ILE A 150 -42.05 -27.41 -24.24
CA ILE A 150 -42.11 -28.26 -25.43
C ILE A 150 -40.72 -28.80 -25.78
N THR A 151 -40.65 -30.03 -26.29
CA THR A 151 -39.39 -30.61 -26.79
C THR A 151 -39.00 -29.99 -28.13
N ASN A 152 -37.74 -29.58 -28.28
CA ASN A 152 -37.19 -29.12 -29.53
C ASN A 152 -37.06 -30.29 -30.52
N LEU A 153 -37.71 -30.16 -31.67
CA LEU A 153 -37.75 -31.20 -32.70
C LEU A 153 -36.58 -31.10 -33.70
N SER A 154 -36.09 -29.89 -33.97
CA SER A 154 -35.03 -29.67 -34.96
C SER A 154 -34.43 -28.26 -34.89
N LEU A 155 -33.15 -28.11 -35.27
CA LEU A 155 -32.46 -26.83 -35.42
C LEU A 155 -32.29 -26.51 -36.91
N ILE A 156 -32.81 -25.36 -37.35
CA ILE A 156 -32.62 -24.88 -38.73
C ILE A 156 -31.40 -23.96 -38.74
N PRO A 157 -30.29 -24.35 -39.40
CA PRO A 157 -29.14 -23.47 -39.53
C PRO A 157 -29.48 -22.34 -40.51
N LEU A 158 -29.42 -21.10 -40.03
CA LEU A 158 -29.53 -19.92 -40.90
C LEU A 158 -28.20 -19.74 -41.64
N THR A 159 -28.27 -19.60 -42.97
CA THR A 159 -27.10 -19.22 -43.76
C THR A 159 -26.83 -17.72 -43.59
N GLU A 160 -25.57 -17.28 -43.69
CA GLU A 160 -25.21 -15.85 -43.49
C GLU A 160 -25.98 -14.89 -44.41
N GLU A 161 -26.45 -15.38 -45.57
CA GLU A 161 -27.26 -14.62 -46.53
C GLU A 161 -28.67 -14.31 -46.01
N GLU A 162 -29.22 -15.16 -45.13
CA GLU A 162 -30.57 -14.99 -44.55
C GLU A 162 -30.58 -14.14 -43.28
N TYR A 163 -29.48 -14.14 -42.51
CA TYR A 163 -29.36 -13.35 -41.27
C TYR A 163 -29.28 -11.83 -41.52
N ASN A 164 -28.68 -11.40 -42.64
CA ASN A 164 -28.48 -9.98 -42.99
C ASN A 164 -29.65 -9.36 -43.79
N GLY A 165 -30.81 -10.00 -43.80
CA GLY A 165 -31.98 -9.57 -44.57
C GLY A 165 -32.64 -8.28 -44.05
N HIS A 166 -32.07 -7.13 -44.45
CA HIS A 166 -32.64 -5.76 -44.58
C HIS A 166 -31.78 -4.65 -43.97
N SER A 167 -30.64 -4.32 -44.61
CA SER A 167 -30.08 -2.97 -44.57
C SER A 167 -29.64 -2.51 -45.97
N SER A 168 -30.62 -1.96 -46.70
CA SER A 168 -30.49 -0.88 -47.70
C SER A 168 -29.23 -0.80 -48.58
N SER A 169 -29.37 -1.27 -49.81
CA SER A 169 -28.65 -0.84 -51.02
C SER A 169 -28.33 0.67 -51.05
N LYS A 170 -27.05 1.04 -51.06
CA LYS A 170 -26.57 2.32 -51.62
C LYS A 170 -25.71 2.05 -52.85
N LYS A 171 -26.33 2.08 -54.03
CA LYS A 171 -25.67 2.13 -55.35
C LYS A 171 -24.72 3.33 -55.43
N LYS A 172 -23.41 3.08 -55.47
CA LYS A 172 -22.39 4.07 -55.84
C LYS A 172 -22.54 4.44 -57.33
N LYS A 173 -22.90 5.70 -57.60
CA LYS A 173 -22.87 6.30 -58.94
C LYS A 173 -21.41 6.66 -59.27
N LYS A 174 -20.75 5.89 -60.15
CA LYS A 174 -19.46 6.27 -60.75
C LYS A 174 -19.67 7.49 -61.64
N ARG A 175 -18.93 8.57 -61.40
CA ARG A 175 -18.63 9.60 -62.40
C ARG A 175 -17.15 9.46 -62.76
N LYS A 176 -16.90 9.29 -64.06
CA LYS A 176 -15.66 9.72 -64.72
C LYS A 176 -15.64 11.24 -64.74
#